data_AF-K9K2I3-F1
#
_entry.id   AF-K9K2I3-F1
#
_cell.length_a   1.000
_cell.length_b   1.000
_cell.length_c   1.000
_cell.angle_alpha   90.00
_cell.angle_beta   90.00
_cell.angle_gamma   90.00
#
_symmetry.space_group_name_H-M   'P 1'
#
loop_
_entity.id
_entity.type
_entity.pdbx_description
1 polymer ?
#
loop_
_entity_poly.entity_id
_entity_poly.type
_entity_poly.pdbx_seq_one_letter_code
_entity_poly.pdbx_strand_id
1 'polypeptide(L)'
;YASLYFCCAIEDQDNELITLEIIHRYVELLDKYFGSVCELDIIFNFEKAYFILDEFLLGGEVQETSKKNVLKAIEQADLLQEEAETPRSVLEEIGLT
;
A
#
# COMPACT_ATOMS: atom_id res chain seq x y z
N TYR A 1 2.86 -17.29 -2.96
CA TYR A 1 2.66 -16.21 -3.95
C TYR A 1 2.86 -16.85 -5.31
N ALA A 2 1.84 -16.93 -6.16
CA ALA A 2 1.78 -17.86 -7.30
C ALA A 2 3.01 -17.78 -8.23
N SER A 3 3.05 -16.79 -9.12
CA SER A 3 4.10 -16.54 -10.12
C SER A 3 5.07 -15.43 -9.72
N LEU A 4 4.79 -14.72 -8.63
CA LEU A 4 5.55 -13.55 -8.18
C LEU A 4 6.69 -13.93 -7.23
N TYR A 5 7.86 -13.35 -7.48
CA TYR A 5 8.98 -13.36 -6.55
C TYR A 5 9.04 -12.04 -5.78
N PHE A 6 9.13 -12.14 -4.46
CA PHE A 6 9.37 -11.01 -3.57
C PHE A 6 10.79 -11.14 -3.03
N CYS A 7 11.57 -10.07 -3.16
CA CYS A 7 12.97 -10.05 -2.77
C CYS A 7 13.23 -8.85 -1.85
N CYS A 8 13.86 -9.11 -0.71
CA CYS A 8 14.37 -8.09 0.19
C CYS A 8 15.88 -8.25 0.31
N ALA A 9 16.61 -7.16 0.18
CA ALA A 9 18.03 -7.09 0.53
C ALA A 9 18.13 -6.56 1.97
N ILE A 10 18.89 -7.25 2.82
CA ILE A 10 19.05 -6.96 4.24
C ILE A 10 20.53 -6.96 4.62
N GLU A 11 20.86 -6.43 5.80
CA GLU A 11 22.23 -6.42 6.31
C GLU A 11 22.59 -7.79 6.92
N ASP A 12 23.88 -8.10 7.03
CA ASP A 12 24.36 -9.42 7.51
C ASP A 12 23.94 -9.72 8.96
N GLN A 13 23.63 -8.69 9.75
CA GLN A 13 23.15 -8.83 11.13
C GLN A 13 21.63 -8.93 11.26
N ASP A 14 20.87 -8.70 10.17
CA ASP A 14 19.42 -8.74 10.21
C ASP A 14 18.91 -10.18 10.28
N ASN A 15 17.76 -10.34 10.91
CA ASN A 15 17.16 -11.67 11.07
C ASN A 15 16.37 -12.05 9.82
N GLU A 16 16.83 -13.07 9.10
CA GLU A 16 16.25 -13.49 7.83
C GLU A 16 14.81 -14.01 7.99
N LEU A 17 14.47 -14.59 9.15
CA LEU A 17 13.10 -15.05 9.43
C LEU A 17 12.16 -13.86 9.63
N ILE A 18 12.63 -12.79 10.25
CA ILE A 18 11.85 -11.55 10.38
C ILE A 18 11.63 -10.94 8.99
N THR A 19 12.65 -10.93 8.13
CA THR A 19 12.52 -10.47 6.74
C THR A 19 11.51 -11.29 5.94
N LEU A 20 11.52 -12.62 6.09
CA LEU A 20 10.50 -13.48 5.48
C LEU A 20 9.09 -13.16 5.97
N GLU A 21 8.94 -12.83 7.27
CA GLU A 21 7.65 -12.39 7.79
C GLU A 21 7.24 -10.99 7.35
N ILE A 22 8.19 -10.09 7.11
CA ILE A 22 7.92 -8.78 6.50
C ILE A 22 7.36 -8.98 5.08
N ILE A 23 8.00 -9.84 4.27
CA ILE A 23 7.48 -10.20 2.94
C ILE A 23 6.08 -10.80 3.06
N HIS A 24 5.89 -11.75 3.97
CA HIS A 24 4.58 -12.37 4.16
C HIS A 24 3.50 -11.38 4.55
N ARG A 25 3.82 -10.50 5.49
CA ARG A 25 2.94 -9.43 5.94
C ARG A 25 2.55 -8.50 4.80
N TYR A 26 3.50 -8.10 3.97
CA TYR A 26 3.22 -7.24 2.82
C TYR A 26 2.25 -7.91 1.85
N VAL A 27 2.42 -9.20 1.56
CA VAL A 27 1.48 -9.90 0.68
C VAL A 27 0.10 -10.06 1.30
N GLU A 28 -0.01 -10.29 2.61
CA GLU A 28 -1.32 -10.29 3.29
C GLU A 28 -2.02 -8.92 3.23
N LEU A 29 -1.26 -7.82 3.28
CA LEU A 29 -1.81 -6.47 3.13
C LEU A 29 -2.34 -6.25 1.71
N LEU A 30 -1.55 -6.63 0.70
CA LEU A 30 -1.98 -6.59 -0.69
C LEU A 30 -3.23 -7.44 -0.93
N ASP A 31 -3.27 -8.67 -0.42
CA ASP A 31 -4.41 -9.58 -0.57
C ASP A 31 -5.69 -9.01 0.05
N LYS A 32 -5.55 -8.36 1.20
CA LYS A 32 -6.68 -7.77 1.92
C LYS A 32 -7.16 -6.46 1.29
N TYR A 33 -6.26 -5.68 0.69
CA TYR A 33 -6.62 -4.45 -0.01
C TYR A 33 -7.30 -4.74 -1.35
N PHE A 34 -6.72 -5.60 -2.20
CA PHE A 34 -7.25 -5.91 -3.53
C PHE A 34 -8.39 -6.95 -3.52
N GLY A 35 -8.51 -7.75 -2.45
CA GLY A 35 -9.56 -8.75 -2.30
C GLY A 35 -9.33 -9.99 -3.19
N SER A 36 -8.38 -10.84 -2.79
CA SER A 36 -7.81 -11.95 -3.59
C SER A 36 -6.84 -11.45 -4.66
N VAL A 37 -5.69 -10.93 -4.21
CA VAL A 37 -4.73 -10.27 -5.09
C VAL A 37 -4.14 -11.20 -6.14
N CYS A 38 -4.04 -10.72 -7.38
CA CYS A 38 -3.28 -11.35 -8.44
C CYS A 38 -2.17 -10.42 -8.97
N GLU A 39 -1.26 -10.97 -9.78
CA GLU A 39 -0.14 -10.21 -10.34
C GLU A 39 -0.59 -9.02 -11.21
N LEU A 40 -1.72 -9.14 -11.90
CA LEU A 40 -2.25 -8.06 -12.73
C LEU A 40 -2.73 -6.88 -11.89
N ASP A 41 -3.30 -7.13 -10.69
CA ASP A 41 -3.75 -6.05 -9.81
C ASP A 41 -2.57 -5.16 -9.40
N ILE A 42 -1.43 -5.78 -9.10
CA ILE A 42 -0.18 -5.08 -8.77
C ILE A 42 0.38 -4.33 -9.98
N ILE A 43 0.34 -4.93 -11.19
CA ILE A 43 0.84 -4.30 -12.41
C ILE A 43 0.00 -3.06 -12.79
N PHE A 44 -1.33 -3.15 -12.68
CA PHE A 44 -2.22 -2.05 -13.06
C PHE A 44 -2.33 -0.96 -12.00
N ASN A 45 -2.10 -1.28 -10.73
CA ASN A 45 -2.20 -0.34 -9.60
C ASN A 45 -0.88 -0.30 -8.81
N PHE A 46 0.24 -0.17 -9.51
CA PHE A 46 1.56 -0.24 -8.88
C PHE A 46 1.76 0.86 -7.85
N GLU A 47 1.19 2.04 -8.08
CA GLU A 47 1.18 3.16 -7.14
C GLU A 47 0.49 2.82 -5.83
N LYS A 48 -0.64 2.09 -5.86
CA LYS A 48 -1.32 1.63 -4.65
C LYS A 48 -0.48 0.60 -3.89
N ALA A 49 0.20 -0.29 -4.61
CA ALA A 49 1.14 -1.24 -4.00
C ALA A 49 2.31 -0.51 -3.29
N TYR A 50 2.82 0.58 -3.87
CA TYR A 50 3.82 1.44 -3.22
C TYR A 50 3.27 2.16 -1.99
N PHE A 51 2.04 2.70 -2.05
CA PHE A 51 1.43 3.35 -0.87
C PHE A 51 1.27 2.38 0.30
N ILE A 52 0.80 1.16 0.02
CA ILE A 52 0.71 0.11 1.04
C ILE A 52 2.10 -0.23 1.61
N LEU A 53 3.13 -0.25 0.75
CA LEU A 53 4.49 -0.54 1.18
C LEU A 53 5.04 0.57 2.08
N ASP A 54 4.83 1.84 1.73
CA ASP A 54 5.32 3.01 2.48
C ASP A 54 4.61 3.16 3.84
N GLU A 55 3.34 2.78 3.93
CA GLU A 55 2.63 2.78 5.22
C GLU A 55 3.09 1.64 6.13
N PHE A 56 3.61 0.56 5.55
CA PHE A 56 4.10 -0.61 6.28
C PHE A 56 5.59 -0.50 6.65
N LEU A 57 6.43 -0.06 5.72
CA LEU A 57 7.88 0.05 5.85
C LEU A 57 8.33 1.48 5.58
N LEU A 58 9.24 1.98 6.42
CA LEU A 58 9.84 3.30 6.23
C LEU A 58 11.33 3.25 6.57
N GLY A 59 12.15 3.75 5.63
CA GLY A 59 13.59 3.84 5.84
C GLY A 59 14.28 2.47 6.01
N GLY A 60 13.69 1.39 5.48
CA GLY A 60 14.21 0.02 5.61
C GLY A 60 13.68 -0.73 6.84
N GLU A 61 12.91 -0.08 7.69
CA GLU A 61 12.40 -0.64 8.95
C GLU A 61 10.87 -0.76 8.95
N VAL A 62 10.34 -1.63 9.81
CA VAL A 62 8.88 -1.75 9.99
C VAL A 62 8.34 -0.52 10.72
N GLN A 63 7.48 0.23 10.04
CA GLN A 63 6.80 1.41 10.60
C GLN A 63 5.57 1.00 11.41
N GLU A 64 4.69 0.19 10.82
CA GLU A 64 3.42 -0.19 11.43
C GLU A 64 3.24 -1.71 11.41
N THR A 65 3.00 -2.29 12.59
CA THR A 65 2.90 -3.74 12.77
C THR A 65 1.45 -4.22 12.70
N SER A 66 0.47 -3.33 12.84
CA SER A 66 -0.95 -3.65 12.79
C SER A 66 -1.48 -3.60 11.37
N LYS A 67 -1.83 -4.77 10.81
CA LYS A 67 -2.52 -4.87 9.51
C LYS A 67 -3.76 -3.97 9.41
N LYS A 68 -4.48 -3.81 10.52
CA LYS A 68 -5.69 -2.98 10.56
C LYS A 68 -5.37 -1.49 10.45
N ASN A 69 -4.26 -1.05 11.03
CA ASN A 69 -3.87 0.35 11.00
C ASN A 69 -3.39 0.74 9.60
N VAL A 70 -2.51 -0.09 9.00
CA VAL A 70 -2.03 0.12 7.62
C VAL A 70 -3.21 0.27 6.67
N LEU A 71 -4.12 -0.71 6.64
CA LEU A 71 -5.26 -0.67 5.72
C LEU A 71 -6.17 0.54 5.95
N LYS A 72 -6.40 0.92 7.22
CA LYS A 72 -7.19 2.10 7.54
C LYS A 72 -6.53 3.39 7.05
N ALA A 73 -5.20 3.50 7.18
CA ALA A 73 -4.45 4.65 6.71
C ALA A 73 -4.51 4.75 5.17
N ILE A 74 -4.38 3.62 4.47
CA ILE A 74 -4.53 3.57 3.00
C ILE A 74 -5.95 3.95 2.57
N GLU A 75 -6.99 3.42 3.22
CA GLU A 75 -8.39 3.80 2.94
C GLU A 75 -8.62 5.32 3.13
N GLN A 76 -8.02 5.91 4.17
CA GLN A 76 -8.11 7.36 4.40
C GLN A 76 -7.35 8.15 3.34
N ALA A 77 -6.18 7.69 2.90
CA ALA A 77 -5.40 8.32 1.85
C ALA A 77 -6.15 8.27 0.50
N ASP A 78 -6.79 7.15 0.18
CA ASP A 78 -7.60 6.98 -1.02
C ASP A 78 -8.79 7.95 -1.03
N LEU A 79 -9.52 8.08 0.08
CA LEU A 79 -10.63 9.04 0.20
C LEU A 79 -10.17 10.50 0.00
N LEU A 80 -9.03 10.87 0.57
CA LEU A 80 -8.48 12.23 0.40
C LEU A 80 -8.02 12.48 -1.04
N GLN A 81 -7.47 11.47 -1.71
CA GLN A 81 -7.09 11.55 -3.11
C GLN A 81 -8.34 11.74 -3.99
N GLU A 82 -9.40 10.97 -3.76
CA GLU A 82 -10.68 11.12 -4.46
C GLU A 82 -11.29 12.52 -4.24
N GLU A 83 -11.29 13.03 -3.00
CA GLU A 83 -11.75 14.39 -2.70
C GLU A 83 -10.93 15.47 -3.42
N ALA A 84 -9.62 15.29 -3.54
CA ALA A 84 -8.74 16.22 -4.26
C ALA A 84 -8.95 16.16 -5.79
N GLU A 85 -9.32 14.99 -6.32
CA GLU A 85 -9.64 14.78 -7.73
C GLU A 85 -11.07 15.22 -8.09
N THR A 86 -11.99 15.30 -7.12
CA THR A 86 -13.31 15.91 -7.34
C THR A 86 -13.14 17.41 -7.63
N PRO A 87 -13.61 17.91 -8.80
CA PRO A 87 -13.20 19.22 -9.24
C PRO A 87 -14.01 20.27 -8.48
N ARG A 88 -13.33 20.93 -7.54
CA ARG A 88 -13.71 22.28 -7.07
C ARG A 88 -13.90 23.26 -8.24
N SER A 89 -13.37 22.94 -9.44
CA SER A 89 -13.58 23.68 -10.68
C SER A 89 -15.01 23.62 -11.24
N VAL A 90 -15.79 22.54 -11.05
CA VAL A 90 -17.17 22.49 -11.62
C VAL A 90 -18.10 23.45 -10.87
N LEU A 91 -17.94 23.56 -9.55
CA LEU A 91 -18.78 24.43 -8.71
C LEU A 91 -18.42 25.91 -8.87
N GLU A 92 -17.14 26.23 -9.10
CA GLU A 92 -16.68 27.58 -9.46
C GLU A 92 -17.03 27.94 -10.92
N GLU A 93 -16.99 27.00 -11.88
CA GLU A 93 -17.40 27.23 -13.28
C GLU A 93 -18.91 27.48 -13.44
N ILE A 94 -19.77 26.90 -12.61
CA ILE A 94 -21.23 27.14 -12.62
C ILE A 94 -21.67 28.33 -11.75
N GLY A 95 -20.72 29.04 -11.12
CA GLY A 95 -20.97 30.32 -10.45
C GLY A 95 -21.90 30.25 -9.23
N LEU A 96 -21.83 29.18 -8.45
CA LEU A 96 -22.73 28.97 -7.29
C LEU A 96 -22.12 29.36 -5.92
N THR A 97 -21.00 30.09 -5.90
CA THR A 97 -20.49 30.82 -4.73
C THR A 97 -19.99 32.19 -5.12
#